data_AF-A0A7X6QMR9-F1
#
_entry.id   AF-A0A7X6QMR9-F1
#
_cell.length_a   1.000
_cell.length_b   1.000
_cell.length_c   1.000
_cell.angle_alpha   90.00
_cell.angle_beta   90.00
_cell.angle_gamma   90.00
#
_symmetry.space_group_name_H-M   'P 1'
#
loop_
_entity.id
_entity.type
_entity.pdbx_description
1 polymer ?
#
loop_
_entity_poly.entity_id
_entity_poly.type
_entity_poly.pdbx_seq_one_letter_code
_entity_poly.pdbx_strand_id
1 'polypeptide(L)' 'MLYAATTPEQKRRRLREMLASGTIVQFPGAFNPLSAKLIQEKGFDGVYISGAV' A
#
# COMPACT_ATOMS: atom_id res chain seq x y z
N MET A 1 7.83 2.60 -10.00
CA MET A 1 7.18 3.92 -9.89
C MET A 1 8.25 4.95 -10.15
N LEU A 2 8.08 5.77 -11.18
CA LEU A 2 8.93 6.94 -11.41
C LEU A 2 9.00 7.70 -10.07
N TYR A 3 10.20 7.89 -9.52
CA TYR A 3 10.46 8.60 -8.25
C TYR A 3 10.18 7.88 -6.91
N ALA A 4 10.01 6.55 -6.88
CA ALA A 4 9.95 5.86 -5.58
C ALA A 4 11.33 5.81 -4.90
N ALA A 5 11.41 6.31 -3.66
CA ALA A 5 12.61 6.20 -2.82
C ALA A 5 12.83 4.78 -2.24
N THR A 6 11.83 3.90 -2.34
CA THR A 6 11.88 2.53 -1.84
C THR A 6 11.95 1.53 -2.98
N THR A 7 12.87 0.57 -2.88
CA THR A 7 13.02 -0.48 -3.88
C THR A 7 11.83 -1.45 -3.84
N PRO A 8 11.52 -2.14 -4.95
CA PRO A 8 10.51 -3.19 -4.95
C PRO A 8 10.75 -4.28 -3.87
N GLU A 9 12.01 -4.64 -3.63
CA GLU A 9 12.41 -5.66 -2.65
C GLU A 9 12.07 -5.22 -1.23
N GLN A 10 12.36 -3.96 -0.89
CA GLN A 10 12.02 -3.37 0.41
C GLN A 10 10.51 -3.35 0.64
N LYS A 11 9.71 -3.00 -0.38
CA LYS A 11 8.24 -3.01 -0.29
C LYS A 11 7.71 -4.41 0.02
N ARG A 12 8.18 -5.43 -0.69
CA ARG A 12 7.78 -6.83 -0.47
C ARG A 12 8.21 -7.34 0.91
N ARG A 13 9.40 -6.95 1.38
CA ARG A 13 9.88 -7.31 2.73
C ARG A 13 8.97 -6.72 3.81
N ARG A 14 8.71 -5.40 3.76
CA ARG A 14 7.82 -4.70 4.70
C ARG A 14 6.42 -5.31 4.74
N LEU A 15 5.86 -5.64 3.58
CA LEU A 15 4.56 -6.31 3.51
C LEU A 15 4.57 -7.66 4.24
N ARG A 16 5.59 -8.49 4.02
CA ARG A 16 5.71 -9.78 4.73
C ARG A 16 5.87 -9.62 6.24
N GLU A 17 6.68 -8.65 6.68
CA GLU A 17 6.86 -8.33 8.10
C GLU A 17 5.52 -7.90 8.73
N MET A 18 4.74 -7.04 8.06
CA MET A 18 3.42 -6.64 8.51
C MET A 18 2.44 -7.82 8.61
N LEU A 19 2.40 -8.69 7.59
CA LEU A 19 1.52 -9.86 7.60
C LEU A 19 1.89 -10.86 8.70
N ALA A 20 3.18 -10.96 9.05
CA ALA A 20 3.65 -11.83 10.12
C ALA A 20 3.44 -11.24 11.53
N SER A 21 3.05 -9.96 11.65
CA SER A 21 2.95 -9.26 12.94
C SER A 21 1.81 -9.72 13.84
N GLY A 22 0.86 -10.50 13.33
CA GLY A 22 -0.36 -10.89 14.05
C GLY A 22 -1.36 -9.74 14.25
N THR A 23 -1.08 -8.55 13.70
CA THR A 23 -1.97 -7.38 13.76
C THR A 23 -2.71 -7.22 12.44
N ILE A 24 -4.00 -6.87 12.51
CA ILE A 24 -4.79 -6.55 11.31
C ILE A 24 -4.39 -5.17 10.81
N VAL A 25 -4.00 -5.10 9.54
CA VAL A 25 -3.66 -3.87 8.82
C VAL A 25 -4.71 -3.57 7.75
N GLN A 26 -5.00 -2.28 7.54
CA GLN A 26 -6.03 -1.86 6.59
C GLN A 26 -5.40 -1.44 5.25
N PHE A 27 -5.89 -2.03 4.16
CA PHE A 27 -5.46 -1.71 2.79
C PHE A 27 -6.68 -1.28 1.97
N PRO A 28 -7.07 0.01 2.00
CA PRO A 28 -8.20 0.50 1.22
C PRO A 28 -7.98 0.32 -0.28
N GLY A 29 -9.08 0.09 -1.00
CA GLY A 29 -9.08 -0.03 -2.46
C GLY A 29 -8.84 1.33 -3.13
N ALA A 30 -7.81 1.40 -3.97
CA ALA A 30 -7.54 2.50 -4.87
C ALA A 30 -7.87 2.06 -6.31
N PHE A 31 -8.77 2.78 -6.97
CA PHE A 31 -9.16 2.54 -8.36
C PHE A 31 -8.54 3.57 -9.32
N ASN A 32 -7.88 4.60 -8.80
CA ASN A 32 -7.17 5.61 -9.57
C ASN A 32 -6.00 6.21 -8.74
N PRO A 33 -5.06 6.95 -9.36
CA PRO A 33 -3.93 7.54 -8.63
C PRO A 33 -4.34 8.55 -7.55
N LEU A 34 -5.46 9.26 -7.72
CA LEU A 34 -5.92 10.27 -6.75
C LEU A 34 -6.37 9.60 -5.43
N SER A 35 -7.13 8.50 -5.52
CA SER A 35 -7.53 7.71 -4.36
C SER A 35 -6.33 7.12 -3.63
N ALA A 36 -5.32 6.61 -4.36
CA ALA A 36 -4.08 6.12 -3.75
C ALA A 36 -3.34 7.24 -2.97
N LYS A 37 -3.28 8.47 -3.51
CA LYS A 37 -2.71 9.62 -2.81
C LYS A 37 -3.48 9.97 -1.54
N LEU A 38 -4.81 10.02 -1.60
CA LEU A 38 -5.65 10.30 -0.44
C LEU A 38 -5.50 9.24 0.65
N ILE A 39 -5.42 7.95 0.29
CA ILE A 39 -5.21 6.86 1.25
C ILE A 39 -3.86 7.03 1.97
N GLN A 40 -2.80 7.41 1.24
CA GLN A 40 -1.50 7.71 1.85
C GLN A 40 -1.57 8.91 2.79
N GLU A 41 -2.23 10.01 2.39
CA GLU A 41 -2.40 11.21 3.22
C GLU A 41 -3.22 10.95 4.49
N LYS A 42 -4.10 9.94 4.48
CA LYS A 42 -4.85 9.48 5.66
C LYS A 42 -4.06 8.54 6.57
N GLY A 43 -2.83 8.17 6.20
CA GLY A 43 -1.92 7.39 7.06
C GLY A 43 -2.21 5.90 7.10
N PHE A 44 -2.88 5.34 6.09
CA PHE A 44 -3.04 3.88 6.00
C PHE A 44 -1.71 3.18 5.69
N ASP A 45 -1.57 1.94 6.15
CA ASP A 45 -0.34 1.14 5.99
C ASP A 45 -0.07 0.72 4.54
N GLY A 46 -1.10 0.73 3.70
CA GLY A 46 -0.99 0.40 2.29
C GLY A 46 -2.26 0.66 1.49
N VAL A 47 -2.17 0.39 0.20
CA VAL A 47 -3.27 0.50 -0.78
C VAL A 47 -3.45 -0.84 -1.48
N TYR A 48 -4.69 -1.21 -1.76
CA TYR A 48 -5.04 -2.33 -2.64
C TYR A 48 -5.43 -1.77 -4.01
N ILE A 49 -4.78 -2.20 -5.10
CA ILE A 49 -5.17 -1.77 -6.45
C ILE A 49 -6.37 -2.59 -6.90
N SER A 50 -7.54 -1.94 -6.94
CA SER A 50 -8.79 -2.60 -7.32
C SER A 50 -8.84 -2.85 -8.82
N GLY A 51 -9.14 -4.08 -9.23
CA GLY A 51 -9.39 -4.47 -10.63
C GLY A 51 -10.87 -4.54 -11.00
N ALA A 52 -11.78 -4.07 -10.13
CA ALA A 52 -13.22 -4.10 -10.38
C ALA A 52 -13.68 -3.09 -11.46
N VAL A 53 -12.78 -2.21 -11.90
CA VAL A 53 -12.97 -1.22 -12.97
C VAL A 53 -11.84 -1.28 -13.97
#